data_AF-A0A7K9WQ26-F1
#
_entry.id   AF-A0A7K9WQ26-F1
#
_cell.length_a   1.000
_cell.length_b   1.000
_cell.length_c   1.000
_cell.angle_alpha   90.00
_cell.angle_beta   90.00
_cell.angle_gamma   90.00
#
_symmetry.space_group_name_H-M   'P 1'
#
loop_
_entity.id
_entity.type
_entity.pdbx_description
1 polymer ?
#
loop_
_entity_poly.entity_id
_entity_poly.type
_entity_poly.pdbx_seq_one_letter_code
_entity_poly.pdbx_strand_id
1 'polypeptide(L)'
;TPGVQRELLAEWRQHRDILQGDFGDSYGNLTRKTLLLLRWARACCGGSPFLLKADDDSFVHVPAVATYLASWGASPARLYLGRVHWGVVPNRDPRSPHHVPEG
;
A
#
# COMPACT_ATOMS: atom_id res chain seq x y z
N THR A 1 3.87 10.81 18.13
CA THR A 1 3.82 11.63 19.37
C THR A 1 2.81 12.75 19.19
N PRO A 2 2.37 13.45 20.25
CA PRO A 2 1.45 14.59 20.11
C PRO A 2 1.97 15.70 19.18
N GLY A 3 3.30 15.87 19.08
CA GLY A 3 3.93 16.81 18.14
C GLY A 3 3.67 16.44 16.68
N VAL A 4 4.08 15.22 16.28
CA VAL A 4 3.88 14.69 14.93
C VAL A 4 2.40 14.69 14.53
N GLN A 5 1.48 14.39 15.46
CA GLN A 5 0.04 14.41 15.14
C GLN A 5 -0.46 15.81 14.78
N ARG A 6 0.08 16.89 15.37
CA ARG A 6 -0.29 18.26 14.99
C ARG A 6 0.19 18.62 13.60
N GLU A 7 1.39 18.18 13.24
CA GLU A 7 1.97 18.40 11.90
C GLU A 7 1.14 17.66 10.84
N LEU A 8 0.81 16.39 11.06
CA LEU A 8 -0.07 15.62 10.19
C LEU A 8 -1.45 16.28 10.02
N LEU A 9 -2.01 16.84 11.10
CA LEU A 9 -3.28 17.57 11.02
C LEU A 9 -3.17 18.89 10.26
N ALA A 10 -2.00 19.53 10.24
CA ALA A 10 -1.77 20.73 9.43
C ALA A 10 -1.61 20.35 7.95
N GLU A 11 -0.82 19.33 7.65
CA GLU A 11 -0.62 18.78 6.30
C GLU A 11 -1.95 18.31 5.69
N TRP A 12 -2.74 17.54 6.44
CA TRP A 12 -4.08 17.11 6.02
C TRP A 12 -4.99 18.27 5.67
N ARG A 13 -4.97 19.36 6.46
CA ARG A 13 -5.78 20.56 6.19
C ARG A 13 -5.36 21.24 4.89
N GLN A 14 -4.09 21.14 4.52
CA GLN A 14 -3.54 21.75 3.32
C GLN A 14 -3.76 20.89 2.07
N HIS A 15 -3.51 19.57 2.15
CA HIS A 15 -3.41 18.71 0.97
C HIS A 15 -4.58 17.73 0.79
N ARG A 16 -5.25 17.34 1.87
CA ARG A 16 -6.45 16.48 1.84
C ARG A 16 -6.22 15.10 1.20
N ASP A 17 -5.00 14.58 1.28
CA ASP A 17 -4.53 13.34 0.66
C ASP A 17 -4.02 12.28 1.67
N ILE A 18 -4.15 12.56 2.97
CA ILE A 18 -3.73 11.64 4.04
C ILE A 18 -4.85 10.66 4.41
N LEU A 19 -4.52 9.36 4.38
CA LEU A 19 -5.32 8.31 5.01
C LEU A 19 -4.63 7.83 6.29
N GLN A 20 -5.21 8.12 7.45
CA GLN A 20 -4.66 7.76 8.76
C GLN A 20 -5.48 6.63 9.42
N GLY A 21 -4.80 5.64 9.99
CA GLY A 21 -5.40 4.54 10.74
C GLY A 21 -5.01 4.55 12.21
N ASP A 22 -5.86 3.97 13.07
CA ASP A 22 -5.61 3.84 14.50
C ASP A 22 -4.84 2.55 14.83
N PHE A 23 -3.57 2.53 14.46
CA PHE A 23 -2.61 1.48 14.83
C PHE A 23 -1.18 2.05 14.80
N GLY A 24 -0.26 1.43 15.56
CA GLY A 24 1.14 1.83 15.52
C GLY A 24 1.76 1.57 14.14
N ASP A 25 2.31 2.59 13.50
CA ASP A 25 3.04 2.44 12.23
C ASP A 25 4.39 1.76 12.49
N SER A 26 4.52 0.53 12.01
CA SER A 26 5.71 -0.29 12.16
C SER A 26 5.77 -1.32 11.04
N TYR A 27 6.96 -1.85 10.75
CA TYR A 27 7.15 -2.86 9.72
C TYR A 27 6.24 -4.08 9.90
N GLY A 28 6.07 -4.55 11.15
CA GLY A 28 5.18 -5.67 11.48
C GLY A 28 3.69 -5.38 11.22
N ASN A 29 3.30 -4.11 11.12
CA ASN A 29 1.92 -3.67 10.88
C ASN A 29 1.65 -3.26 9.42
N LEU A 30 2.58 -3.47 8.49
CA LEU A 30 2.36 -3.15 7.07
C LEU A 30 1.14 -3.88 6.47
N THR A 31 0.81 -5.08 6.96
CA THR A 31 -0.43 -5.78 6.59
C THR A 31 -1.67 -4.98 6.99
N ARG A 32 -1.68 -4.37 8.19
CA ARG A 32 -2.79 -3.51 8.63
C ARG A 32 -2.91 -2.26 7.78
N LYS A 33 -1.78 -1.64 7.42
CA LYS A 33 -1.71 -0.49 6.50
C LYS A 33 -2.28 -0.84 5.11
N THR A 34 -1.93 -2.02 4.60
CA THR A 34 -2.46 -2.54 3.33
C THR A 34 -3.97 -2.80 3.40
N LEU A 35 -4.46 -3.41 4.47
CA LEU A 35 -5.89 -3.65 4.67
C LEU A 35 -6.69 -2.34 4.81
N LEU A 36 -6.12 -1.32 5.47
CA LEU A 36 -6.71 0.02 5.53
C LEU A 36 -6.87 0.63 4.14
N LEU A 37 -5.79 0.63 3.33
CA LEU A 37 -5.81 1.12 1.95
C LEU A 37 -6.90 0.44 1.11
N LEU A 38 -6.97 -0.90 1.16
CA LEU A 38 -7.96 -1.66 0.39
C LEU A 38 -9.40 -1.37 0.83
N ARG A 39 -9.65 -1.25 2.14
CA ARG A 39 -10.98 -0.89 2.66
C ARG A 39 -11.39 0.52 2.23
N TRP A 40 -10.49 1.47 2.35
CA TRP A 40 -10.73 2.86 1.93
C TRP A 40 -10.97 2.96 0.42
N ALA A 41 -10.13 2.31 -0.40
CA ALA A 41 -10.28 2.32 -1.86
C ALA A 41 -11.64 1.72 -2.28
N ARG A 42 -12.07 0.63 -1.63
CA ARG A 42 -13.40 0.05 -1.88
C ARG A 42 -14.53 1.02 -1.53
N ALA A 43 -14.42 1.76 -0.43
CA ALA A 43 -15.48 2.65 0.05
C ALA A 43 -15.53 3.99 -0.72
N CYS A 44 -14.36 4.53 -1.10
CA CYS A 44 -14.23 5.89 -1.64
C CYS A 44 -13.92 5.93 -3.15
N CYS A 45 -13.41 4.83 -3.72
CA CYS A 45 -12.93 4.77 -5.11
C CYS A 45 -13.62 3.68 -5.92
N GLY A 46 -14.91 3.40 -5.66
CA GLY A 46 -15.66 2.31 -6.31
C GLY A 46 -15.74 2.38 -7.84
N GLY A 47 -15.49 3.55 -8.45
CA GLY A 47 -15.41 3.72 -9.91
C GLY A 47 -14.00 3.60 -10.49
N SER A 48 -12.96 3.41 -9.69
CA SER A 48 -11.59 3.29 -10.19
C SER A 48 -11.34 1.87 -10.74
N PRO A 49 -10.93 1.71 -12.00
CA PRO A 49 -10.71 0.38 -12.59
C PRO A 49 -9.44 -0.31 -12.05
N PHE A 50 -8.50 0.47 -11.52
CA PHE A 50 -7.22 -0.02 -11.02
C PHE A 50 -6.84 0.67 -9.70
N LEU A 51 -6.06 -0.04 -8.89
CA LEU A 51 -5.43 0.48 -7.67
C LEU A 51 -3.94 0.16 -7.75
N LEU A 52 -3.10 1.18 -7.59
CA LEU A 52 -1.66 1.03 -7.46
C LEU A 52 -1.27 1.26 -6.01
N LYS A 53 -0.54 0.31 -5.42
CA LYS A 53 0.19 0.50 -4.17
C LYS A 53 1.68 0.63 -4.51
N ALA A 54 2.32 1.69 -4.05
CA ALA A 54 3.76 1.87 -4.06
C ALA A 54 4.20 2.35 -2.67
N ASP A 55 5.47 2.11 -2.34
CA ASP A 55 6.08 2.65 -1.13
C ASP A 55 6.69 4.04 -1.45
N ASP A 56 6.98 4.85 -0.44
CA ASP A 56 7.46 6.23 -0.58
C ASP A 56 8.92 6.33 -1.07
N ASP A 57 9.66 5.24 -0.99
CA ASP A 57 11.02 5.06 -1.51
C ASP A 57 11.06 4.48 -2.94
N SER A 58 9.89 4.31 -3.57
CA SER A 58 9.76 3.73 -4.91
C SER A 58 9.50 4.79 -5.97
N PHE A 59 10.19 4.69 -7.10
CA PHE A 59 9.88 5.51 -8.28
C PHE A 59 8.81 4.83 -9.16
N VAL A 60 7.79 5.58 -9.56
CA VAL A 60 6.74 5.10 -10.47
C VAL A 60 6.68 6.00 -11.71
N HIS A 61 6.87 5.41 -12.89
CA HIS A 61 6.61 6.10 -14.15
C HIS A 61 5.11 6.06 -14.50
N VAL A 62 4.33 6.92 -13.83
CA VAL A 62 2.86 6.93 -13.90
C VAL A 62 2.30 6.97 -15.34
N PRO A 63 2.81 7.80 -16.28
CA PRO A 63 2.30 7.84 -17.65
C PRO A 63 2.44 6.50 -18.39
N ALA A 64 3.56 5.79 -18.19
CA ALA A 64 3.77 4.48 -18.81
C ALA A 64 2.83 3.42 -18.21
N VAL A 65 2.66 3.41 -16.89
CA VAL A 65 1.73 2.48 -16.23
C VAL A 65 0.29 2.73 -16.68
N ALA A 66 -0.13 4.00 -16.76
CA ALA A 66 -1.46 4.36 -17.24
C ALA A 66 -1.67 3.94 -18.70
N THR A 67 -0.70 4.19 -19.58
CA THR A 67 -0.75 3.77 -20.99
C THR A 67 -0.84 2.24 -21.13
N TYR A 68 -0.04 1.52 -20.34
CA TYR A 68 -0.07 0.06 -20.30
C TYR A 68 -1.44 -0.47 -19.89
N LEU A 69 -2.01 0.05 -18.80
CA LEU A 69 -3.33 -0.38 -18.31
C LEU A 69 -4.47 0.02 -19.27
N ALA A 70 -4.38 1.18 -19.92
CA ALA A 70 -5.36 1.62 -20.91
C ALA A 70 -5.37 0.76 -22.18
N SER A 71 -4.25 0.10 -22.51
CA SER A 71 -4.20 -0.84 -23.63
C SER A 71 -5.02 -2.12 -23.39
N TRP A 72 -5.47 -2.35 -22.15
CA TRP A 72 -6.28 -3.51 -21.78
C TRP A 72 -7.75 -3.14 -21.99
N GLY A 73 -8.35 -3.60 -23.09
CA GLY A 73 -9.71 -3.20 -23.50
C GLY A 73 -10.75 -3.26 -22.38
N ALA A 74 -11.16 -4.47 -21.95
CA ALA A 74 -11.93 -4.64 -20.72
C ALA A 74 -10.97 -4.93 -19.56
N SER A 75 -11.07 -4.17 -18.46
CA SER A 75 -10.30 -4.46 -17.23
C SER A 75 -10.59 -5.90 -16.77
N PRO A 76 -9.60 -6.80 -16.73
CA PRO A 76 -9.85 -8.17 -16.31
C PRO A 76 -10.24 -8.18 -14.84
N ALA A 77 -11.27 -8.97 -14.52
CA ALA A 77 -11.90 -8.98 -13.20
C ALA A 77 -10.97 -9.35 -12.03
N ARG A 78 -9.77 -9.89 -12.29
CA ARG A 78 -8.81 -10.38 -11.30
C ARG A 78 -7.37 -10.07 -11.70
N LEU A 79 -7.06 -8.79 -11.86
CA LEU A 79 -5.71 -8.35 -12.18
C LEU A 79 -4.85 -8.14 -10.92
N TYR A 80 -3.68 -8.76 -10.89
CA TYR A 80 -2.61 -8.47 -9.93
C TYR A 80 -1.27 -8.47 -10.66
N LEU A 81 -0.56 -7.34 -10.66
CA LEU A 81 0.66 -7.11 -11.43
C LEU A 81 1.84 -6.75 -10.52
N GLY A 82 3.05 -6.98 -11.02
CA GLY A 82 4.31 -6.62 -10.37
C GLY A 82 5.26 -7.81 -10.29
N ARG A 83 6.24 -7.73 -9.38
CA ARG A 83 7.12 -8.85 -9.07
C ARG A 83 6.42 -9.81 -8.11
N VAL A 84 5.68 -10.76 -8.67
CA VAL A 84 4.93 -11.75 -7.89
C VAL A 84 5.88 -12.81 -7.35
N HIS A 85 5.87 -12.98 -6.02
CA HIS A 85 6.65 -14.01 -5.35
C HIS A 85 5.75 -15.22 -5.07
N TRP A 86 6.22 -16.42 -5.44
CA TRP A 86 5.50 -17.69 -5.26
C TRP A 86 6.31 -18.64 -4.40
N GLY A 87 5.64 -19.42 -3.54
CA GLY A 87 6.29 -20.44 -2.72
C GLY A 87 7.27 -19.92 -1.66
N VAL A 88 7.16 -18.64 -1.27
CA VAL A 88 8.02 -18.05 -0.24
C VAL A 88 7.65 -18.61 1.12
N VAL A 89 8.65 -19.06 1.88
CA VAL A 89 8.49 -19.54 3.26
C VAL A 89 8.93 -18.46 4.27
N PRO A 90 8.39 -18.46 5.49
CA PRO A 90 8.83 -17.51 6.53
C PRO A 90 10.32 -17.63 6.79
N ASN A 91 11.02 -16.50 6.88
CA ASN A 91 12.44 -16.49 7.21
C ASN A 91 12.64 -16.80 8.70
N ARG A 92 13.34 -17.90 9.00
CA ARG A 92 13.57 -18.37 10.38
C ARG A 92 14.91 -17.96 10.96
N ASP A 93 15.79 -17.26 10.22
CA ASP A 93 17.06 -16.77 10.77
C ASP A 93 16.80 -15.59 11.73
N PRO A 94 17.11 -15.69 13.04
CA PRO A 94 16.88 -14.61 14.00
C PRO A 94 17.74 -13.37 13.77
N ARG A 95 18.79 -13.46 12.94
CA ARG A 95 19.63 -12.31 12.54
C ARG A 95 19.04 -11.53 11.37
N SER A 96 18.00 -12.07 10.72
CA SER A 96 17.34 -11.41 9.60
C SER A 96 16.42 -10.30 10.09
N PRO A 97 16.42 -9.12 9.46
CA PRO A 97 15.41 -8.08 9.74
C PRO A 97 13.98 -8.52 9.37
N HIS A 98 13.83 -9.62 8.63
CA HIS A 98 12.55 -10.21 8.23
C HIS A 98 12.26 -11.52 8.96
N HIS A 99 12.89 -11.75 10.11
CA HIS A 99 12.66 -12.93 10.93
C HIS A 99 11.19 -13.07 11.34
N VAL A 100 10.67 -14.29 11.21
CA VAL A 100 9.36 -14.69 11.72
C VAL A 100 9.57 -15.87 12.68
N PRO A 101 9.22 -15.76 13.97
CA PRO A 101 9.39 -16.85 14.94
C PRO A 101 8.44 -18.01 14.67
N GLU A 102 8.76 -19.19 15.19
CA GLU A 102 7.83 -20.32 15.22
C GLU A 102 6.67 -20.00 16.18
N GLY A 103 5.49 -20.52 15.85
CA GLY A 103 4.24 -20.31 16.59
C GLY A 103 3.90 -21.50 17.47
#